data_AF-A0A942DEH7-F1
#
_entry.id   AF-A0A942DEH7-F1
#
_cell.length_a   1.000
_cell.length_b   1.000
_cell.length_c   1.000
_cell.angle_alpha   90.00
_cell.angle_beta   90.00
_cell.angle_gamma   90.00
#
_symmetry.space_group_name_H-M   'P 1'
#
loop_
_entity.id
_entity.type
_entity.pdbx_description
1 polymer ?
#
loop_
_entity_poly.entity_id
_entity_poly.type
_entity_poly.pdbx_seq_one_letter_code
_entity_poly.pdbx_strand_id
1 'polypeptide(L)'
;MSASSTIDLSTWVEKLKSARNRNELFAMLDSFRVLEWTDEQRASIAKLYMRLIDVLPHDESAASDDTGKSGGPTKPAEQEEVWYEKM
;
A
#
# COMPACT_ATOMS: atom_id res chain seq x y z
N MET A 1 -25.60 30.64 -2.82
CA MET A 1 -24.79 29.79 -3.72
C MET A 1 -23.38 29.81 -3.17
N SER A 2 -23.00 28.81 -2.37
CA SER A 2 -21.63 28.68 -1.88
C SER A 2 -21.04 27.43 -2.52
N ALA A 3 -20.30 27.61 -3.62
CA ALA A 3 -19.46 26.58 -4.19
C ALA A 3 -18.20 26.49 -3.30
N SER A 4 -18.32 25.78 -2.18
CA SER A 4 -17.14 25.33 -1.46
C SER A 4 -16.65 24.10 -2.19
N SER A 5 -15.51 24.19 -2.87
CA SER A 5 -14.85 23.08 -3.56
C SER A 5 -14.27 22.06 -2.57
N THR A 6 -15.03 21.68 -1.55
CA THR A 6 -14.76 20.57 -0.65
C THR A 6 -15.19 19.31 -1.39
N ILE A 7 -14.22 18.62 -2.00
CA ILE A 7 -14.46 17.30 -2.58
C ILE A 7 -15.09 16.41 -1.51
N ASP A 8 -16.25 15.84 -1.80
CA ASP A 8 -16.96 14.96 -0.86
C ASP A 8 -16.21 13.63 -0.64
N LEU A 9 -16.44 13.01 0.53
CA LEU A 9 -15.89 11.69 0.85
C LEU A 9 -16.27 10.63 -0.21
N SER A 10 -17.50 10.68 -0.72
CA SER A 10 -17.98 9.77 -1.77
C SER A 10 -17.13 9.87 -3.05
N THR A 11 -16.74 11.09 -3.42
CA THR A 11 -15.87 11.33 -4.58
C THR A 11 -14.47 10.77 -4.33
N TRP A 12 -13.96 10.89 -3.11
CA TRP A 12 -12.68 10.27 -2.73
C TRP A 12 -12.71 8.74 -2.77
N VAL A 13 -13.80 8.14 -2.32
CA VAL A 13 -14.01 6.68 -2.39
C VAL A 13 -13.96 6.20 -3.85
N GLU A 14 -14.67 6.88 -4.76
CA GLU A 14 -14.66 6.52 -6.18
C GLU A 14 -13.28 6.75 -6.82
N LYS A 15 -12.59 7.83 -6.46
CA LYS A 15 -11.20 8.08 -6.89
C LYS A 15 -10.26 6.96 -6.46
N LEU A 16 -10.28 6.56 -5.19
CA LEU A 16 -9.41 5.50 -4.68
C LEU A 16 -9.69 4.16 -5.35
N LYS A 17 -10.96 3.84 -5.64
CA LYS A 17 -11.31 2.63 -6.40
C LYS A 17 -10.82 2.65 -7.84
N SER A 18 -10.62 3.84 -8.42
CA SER A 18 -10.12 3.99 -9.79
C SER A 18 -8.59 3.87 -9.90
N ALA A 19 -7.88 3.79 -8.77
CA ALA A 19 -6.43 3.60 -8.76
C ALA A 19 -6.04 2.29 -9.43
N ARG A 20 -5.02 2.32 -10.28
CA ARG A 20 -4.60 1.16 -11.09
C ARG A 20 -3.46 0.37 -10.46
N ASN A 21 -2.67 1.02 -9.61
CA ASN A 21 -1.54 0.42 -8.91
C ASN A 21 -1.41 0.99 -7.49
N ARG A 22 -0.58 0.35 -6.68
CA ARG A 22 -0.36 0.76 -5.29
C ARG A 22 0.23 2.17 -5.16
N ASN A 23 1.12 2.56 -6.07
CA ASN A 23 1.77 3.88 -6.05
C ASN A 23 0.76 5.02 -6.24
N GLU A 24 -0.16 4.86 -7.20
CA GLU A 24 -1.25 5.80 -7.45
C GLU A 24 -2.19 5.89 -6.25
N LEU A 25 -2.52 4.74 -5.64
CA LEU A 25 -3.34 4.70 -4.43
C LEU A 25 -2.68 5.48 -3.28
N PHE A 26 -1.37 5.33 -3.08
CA PHE A 26 -0.63 6.09 -2.05
C PHE A 26 -0.60 7.60 -2.33
N ALA A 27 -0.34 8.00 -3.57
CA ALA A 27 -0.34 9.42 -3.94
C ALA A 27 -1.71 10.08 -3.71
N MET A 28 -2.80 9.35 -3.99
CA MET A 28 -4.16 9.80 -3.69
C MET A 28 -4.41 9.89 -2.18
N LEU A 29 -3.96 8.91 -1.39
CA LEU A 29 -4.12 8.92 0.07
C LEU A 29 -3.35 10.05 0.74
N ASP A 30 -2.16 10.39 0.25
CA ASP A 30 -1.40 11.53 0.78
C ASP A 30 -2.11 12.85 0.51
N SER A 31 -2.72 12.99 -0.66
CA SER A 31 -3.57 14.15 -0.96
C SER A 31 -4.83 14.20 -0.09
N PHE A 32 -5.40 13.04 0.26
CA PHE A 32 -6.55 12.95 1.17
C PHE A 32 -6.19 13.36 2.59
N ARG A 33 -5.01 12.98 3.11
CA ARG A 33 -4.58 13.21 4.50
C ARG A 33 -4.39 14.68 4.89
N VAL A 34 -4.11 15.54 3.91
CA VAL A 34 -3.90 16.99 4.14
C VAL A 34 -5.23 17.71 4.46
N LEU A 35 -6.36 17.12 4.08
CA LEU A 35 -7.68 17.71 4.28
C LEU A 35 -8.23 17.40 5.67
N GLU A 36 -9.11 18.27 6.16
CA GLU A 36 -9.79 18.09 7.44
C GLU A 36 -10.93 17.07 7.31
N TRP A 37 -10.69 15.87 7.84
CA TRP A 37 -11.68 14.79 7.92
C TRP A 37 -11.99 14.41 9.35
N THR A 38 -13.23 14.01 9.61
CA THR A 38 -13.59 13.38 10.89
C THR A 38 -12.93 12.01 11.01
N ASP A 39 -12.81 11.51 12.24
CA ASP A 39 -12.21 10.20 12.49
C ASP A 39 -12.96 9.06 11.76
N GLU A 40 -14.30 9.15 11.73
CA GLU A 40 -15.18 8.21 11.02
C GLU A 40 -14.90 8.17 9.51
N GLN A 41 -14.65 9.33 8.91
CA GLN A 41 -14.33 9.47 7.50
C GLN A 41 -12.94 8.88 7.18
N ARG A 42 -11.94 9.16 8.03
CA ARG A 42 -10.60 8.57 7.91
C ARG A 42 -10.63 7.06 8.07
N ALA A 43 -11.38 6.55 9.06
CA ALA A 43 -11.54 5.12 9.30
C ALA A 43 -12.18 4.40 8.10
N SER A 44 -13.16 5.05 7.45
CA SER A 44 -13.81 4.51 6.25
C SER A 44 -12.83 4.36 5.08
N ILE A 45 -11.98 5.37 4.86
CA ILE A 45 -10.96 5.37 3.81
C ILE A 45 -9.82 4.38 4.14
N ALA A 46 -9.41 4.28 5.40
CA ALA A 46 -8.41 3.31 5.84
C ALA A 46 -8.87 1.86 5.60
N LYS A 47 -10.14 1.55 5.87
CA LYS A 47 -10.73 0.23 5.57
C LYS A 47 -10.75 -0.06 4.07
N LEU A 48 -11.06 0.95 3.24
CA LEU A 48 -11.03 0.80 1.80
C LEU A 48 -9.60 0.56 1.29
N TYR A 49 -8.63 1.34 1.77
CA TYR A 49 -7.21 1.18 1.47
C TYR A 49 -6.73 -0.25 1.72
N MET A 50 -7.00 -0.81 2.89
CA MET A 50 -6.57 -2.17 3.23
C MET A 50 -7.12 -3.22 2.26
N ARG A 51 -8.33 -3.02 1.72
CA ARG A 51 -8.89 -3.93 0.70
C ARG A 51 -8.26 -3.71 -0.68
N LEU A 52 -7.93 -2.47 -1.03
CA LEU A 52 -7.37 -2.14 -2.33
C LEU A 52 -5.90 -2.57 -2.44
N ILE A 53 -5.10 -2.46 -1.38
CA ILE A 53 -3.68 -2.85 -1.43
C ILE A 53 -3.48 -4.35 -1.69
N ASP A 54 -4.41 -5.18 -1.22
CA ASP A 54 -4.39 -6.63 -1.43
C ASP A 54 -4.66 -7.01 -2.91
N VAL A 55 -5.46 -6.20 -3.62
CA VAL A 55 -5.89 -6.50 -4.99
C VAL A 55 -5.06 -5.76 -6.04
N LEU A 56 -4.58 -4.55 -5.73
CA LEU A 56 -3.83 -3.75 -6.68
C LEU A 56 -2.42 -4.29 -6.90
N PRO A 57 -1.97 -4.34 -8.16
CA PRO A 57 -0.62 -4.78 -8.49
C PRO A 57 0.41 -3.85 -7.84
N HIS A 58 1.50 -4.44 -7.37
CA HIS A 58 2.70 -3.67 -7.07
C HIS A 58 3.24 -3.13 -8.39
N ASP A 59 3.52 -1.82 -8.47
CA ASP A 59 4.13 -1.27 -9.67
C ASP A 59 5.62 -1.63 -9.64
N GLU A 60 5.96 -2.75 -10.28
CA GLU A 60 7.31 -3.28 -10.38
C GLU A 60 8.22 -2.39 -11.27
N SER A 61 7.81 -1.18 -11.66
CA SER A 61 8.64 -0.26 -12.46
C SER A 61 9.76 0.41 -11.65
N ALA A 62 9.84 0.15 -10.35
CA ALA A 62 10.94 0.60 -9.47
C ALA A 62 11.82 -0.55 -8.97
N ALA A 63 11.81 -1.71 -9.65
CA ALA A 63 12.74 -2.80 -9.41
C ALA A 63 13.53 -3.16 -10.69
N SER A 64 14.17 -2.17 -11.30
CA SER A 64 15.41 -2.41 -12.06
C SER A 64 16.60 -2.42 -11.09
N ASP A 65 16.59 -3.32 -10.12
CA ASP A 65 17.78 -3.95 -9.51
C ASP A 65 17.35 -5.05 -8.53
N ASP A 66 17.02 -6.23 -9.06
CA ASP A 66 17.43 -7.47 -8.39
C ASP A 66 17.74 -8.51 -9.47
N THR A 67 18.91 -8.33 -10.08
CA THR A 67 19.64 -9.46 -10.66
C THR A 67 20.14 -10.30 -9.49
N GLY A 68 19.23 -10.97 -8.79
CA GLY A 68 19.49 -11.56 -7.48
C GLY A 68 18.71 -12.83 -7.20
N LYS A 69 18.57 -13.67 -8.24
CA LYS A 69 18.66 -15.14 -8.11
C LYS A 69 17.55 -15.80 -7.28
N SER A 70 16.59 -16.44 -7.97
CA SER A 70 16.09 -17.77 -7.58
C SER A 70 15.22 -18.41 -8.67
N GLY A 71 15.88 -18.93 -9.71
CA GLY A 71 15.45 -20.17 -10.34
C GLY A 71 16.33 -21.30 -9.79
N GLY A 72 15.78 -22.18 -8.96
CA GLY A 72 16.49 -23.37 -8.46
C GLY A 72 16.78 -24.38 -9.59
N PRO A 73 17.28 -25.61 -9.31
CA PRO A 73 17.56 -26.22 -8.02
C PRO A 73 18.96 -26.89 -7.94
N THR A 74 19.61 -26.93 -6.77
CA THR A 74 20.55 -28.03 -6.42
C THR A 74 20.95 -28.02 -4.93
N LYS A 75 20.49 -29.06 -4.23
CA LYS A 75 21.04 -29.72 -3.04
C LYS A 75 21.06 -29.01 -1.66
N PRO A 76 20.88 -29.78 -0.56
CA PRO A 76 20.45 -29.30 0.74
C PRO A 76 21.60 -29.18 1.76
N ALA A 77 21.24 -28.59 2.90
CA ALA A 77 21.85 -28.70 4.22
C ALA A 77 23.03 -27.75 4.52
N GLU A 78 22.70 -26.72 5.30
CA GLU A 78 23.49 -26.22 6.44
C GLU A 78 22.46 -25.52 7.34
N GLN A 79 21.75 -26.32 8.15
CA GLN A 79 21.93 -26.44 9.60
C GLN A 79 21.76 -25.10 10.33
N GLU A 80 20.62 -25.01 11.03
CA GLU A 80 20.38 -24.06 12.11
C GLU A 80 21.54 -24.10 13.11
N GLU A 81 22.19 -22.95 13.32
CA GLU A 81 22.98 -22.74 14.53
C GLU A 81 22.35 -21.59 15.33
N VAL A 82 21.35 -21.99 16.13
CA VAL A 82 20.77 -21.20 17.21
C VAL A 82 21.76 -21.22 18.38
N TRP A 83 22.55 -20.16 18.54
CA TRP A 83 23.39 -19.98 19.72
C TRP A 83 22.67 -19.13 20.76
N TYR A 84 21.72 -19.74 21.50
CA TYR A 84 21.37 -19.22 22.82
C TYR A 84 22.40 -19.71 23.83
N GLU A 85 23.32 -18.85 24.27
CA GLU A 85 24.04 -19.03 25.54
C GLU A 85 24.52 -17.66 26.06
N LYS A 86 23.74 -17.04 26.95
CA LYS A 86 23.93 -17.02 28.42
C LYS A 86 25.16 -16.21 28.87
N MET A 87 24.89 -14.99 29.35
CA MET A 87 25.49 -14.40 30.54
C MET A 87 24.43 -13.52 31.21
#